data_AF-A0A7J9FF33-F1
#
_entry.id   AF-A0A7J9FF33-F1
#
_cell.length_a   1.000
_cell.length_b   1.000
_cell.length_c   1.000
_cell.angle_alpha   90.00
_cell.angle_beta   90.00
_cell.angle_gamma   90.00
#
_symmetry.space_group_name_H-M   'P 1'
#
loop_
_entity.id
_entity.type
_entity.pdbx_description
1 polymer ?
#
loop_
_entity_poly.entity_id
_entity_poly.type
_entity_poly.pdbx_seq_one_letter_code
_entity_poly.pdbx_strand_id
1 'polypeptide(L)'
;MINLIDAYCLFNRARGTELISPDDMLQACSLWEKFDVPVMLRKFDSGVMVIQNKSHSDEEVFARIKSLVTKPEALLTGISPTDAAMTLGIAPAMAKEHLLTAEVKGLLCRDISPDGFRFYINLFPEIDPCNMYL
;
A
#
# COMPACT_ATOMS: atom_id res chain seq x y z
N MET A 1 -2.54 -9.80 -2.41
CA MET A 1 -2.36 -9.12 -1.11
C MET A 1 -3.75 -8.87 -0.53
N ILE A 2 -3.92 -9.02 0.78
CA ILE A 2 -5.18 -8.73 1.49
C ILE A 2 -4.88 -8.05 2.82
N ASN A 3 -5.73 -7.11 3.26
CA ASN A 3 -5.57 -6.51 4.59
C ASN A 3 -5.78 -7.56 5.67
N LEU A 4 -5.05 -7.44 6.78
CA LEU A 4 -5.25 -8.33 7.93
C LEU A 4 -6.69 -8.27 8.45
N ILE A 5 -7.31 -7.08 8.42
CA ILE A 5 -8.70 -6.87 8.82
C ILE A 5 -9.67 -7.60 7.89
N ASP A 6 -9.45 -7.51 6.57
CA ASP A 6 -10.30 -8.20 5.59
C ASP A 6 -10.13 -9.72 5.71
N ALA A 7 -8.91 -10.19 5.93
CA ALA A 7 -8.63 -11.60 6.19
C ALA A 7 -9.32 -12.10 7.47
N TYR A 8 -9.33 -11.29 8.55
CA TYR A 8 -10.06 -11.58 9.79
C TYR A 8 -11.56 -11.72 9.55
N CYS A 9 -12.16 -10.76 8.85
CA CYS A 9 -13.56 -10.81 8.50
C CYS A 9 -13.89 -12.05 7.65
N LEU A 10 -13.07 -12.36 6.64
CA LEU A 10 -13.27 -13.55 5.79
C LEU A 10 -13.14 -14.85 6.57
N PHE A 11 -12.12 -14.96 7.42
CA PHE A 11 -11.86 -16.17 8.20
C PHE A 11 -12.99 -16.45 9.18
N ASN A 12 -13.39 -15.45 9.97
CA ASN A 12 -14.50 -15.59 10.92
C ASN A 12 -15.84 -15.85 10.22
N ARG A 13 -16.10 -15.21 9.08
CA ARG A 13 -17.30 -15.46 8.29
C ARG A 13 -17.36 -16.90 7.78
N ALA A 14 -16.22 -17.51 7.44
CA ALA A 14 -16.15 -18.91 7.01
C ALA A 14 -16.35 -19.91 8.16
N ARG A 15 -15.96 -19.58 9.40
CA ARG A 15 -16.09 -20.47 10.58
C ARG A 15 -17.48 -20.51 11.20
N GLY A 16 -18.33 -19.52 10.93
CA GLY A 16 -19.69 -19.47 11.49
C GLY A 16 -19.67 -19.16 12.99
N THR A 17 -19.83 -20.18 13.84
CA THR A 17 -19.95 -20.01 15.31
C THR A 17 -18.61 -20.08 16.04
N GLU A 18 -17.58 -20.68 15.45
CA GLU A 18 -16.27 -20.82 16.08
C GLU A 18 -15.35 -19.62 15.76
N LEU A 19 -15.71 -18.44 16.27
CA LEU A 19 -14.97 -17.21 15.98
C LEU A 19 -13.62 -17.18 16.71
N ILE A 20 -12.65 -16.48 16.13
CA ILE A 20 -11.40 -16.10 16.80
C ILE A 20 -11.38 -14.60 17.10
N SER A 21 -10.58 -14.20 18.08
CA SER A 21 -10.31 -12.79 18.34
C SER A 21 -9.34 -12.20 17.30
N PRO A 22 -9.31 -10.87 17.12
CA PRO A 22 -8.31 -10.21 16.27
C PRO A 22 -6.86 -10.51 16.70
N ASP A 23 -6.63 -10.60 18.01
CA ASP A 23 -5.30 -10.90 18.58
C ASP A 23 -4.85 -12.31 18.24
N ASP A 24 -5.74 -13.31 18.29
CA ASP A 24 -5.42 -14.68 17.89
C ASP A 24 -4.97 -14.74 16.43
N MET A 25 -5.65 -14.01 15.54
CA MET A 25 -5.27 -13.95 14.14
C MET A 25 -3.93 -13.28 13.93
N LEU A 26 -3.68 -12.16 14.62
CA LEU A 26 -2.40 -11.44 14.53
C LEU A 26 -1.24 -12.32 15.01
N GLN A 27 -1.40 -12.99 16.15
CA GLN A 27 -0.40 -13.92 16.67
C GLN A 27 -0.15 -15.06 15.69
N ALA A 28 -1.20 -15.70 15.16
CA ALA A 28 -1.07 -16.76 14.17
C ALA A 28 -0.30 -16.30 12.92
N CYS A 29 -0.61 -15.09 12.40
CA CYS A 29 0.06 -14.53 11.23
C CYS A 29 1.54 -14.20 11.51
N SER A 30 1.88 -13.72 12.71
CA SER A 30 3.27 -13.43 13.10
C SER A 30 4.16 -14.67 13.18
N LEU A 31 3.56 -15.85 13.41
CA LEU A 31 4.31 -17.11 13.47
C LEU A 31 4.74 -17.59 12.08
N TRP A 32 4.14 -17.10 10.99
CA TRP A 32 4.50 -17.49 9.62
C TRP A 32 5.96 -17.23 9.25
N GLU A 33 6.62 -16.28 9.90
CA GLU A 33 8.06 -16.06 9.68
C GLU A 33 8.91 -17.26 10.13
N LYS A 34 8.42 -18.04 11.11
CA LYS A 34 9.12 -19.21 11.67
C LYS A 34 8.86 -20.50 10.90
N PHE A 35 7.88 -20.49 10.00
CA PHE A 35 7.48 -21.66 9.23
C PHE A 35 7.71 -21.42 7.73
N ASP A 36 7.99 -22.48 6.98
CA ASP A 36 8.12 -22.38 5.52
C ASP A 36 6.74 -22.37 4.84
N VAL A 37 6.01 -21.26 5.05
CA VAL A 37 4.73 -20.99 4.39
C VAL A 37 4.93 -19.97 3.26
N PRO A 38 4.13 -20.02 2.18
CA PRO A 38 4.28 -19.12 1.03
C PRO A 38 3.77 -17.70 1.30
N VAL A 39 3.20 -17.43 2.47
CA VAL A 39 2.63 -16.14 2.87
C VAL A 39 3.44 -15.49 3.98
N MET A 40 3.34 -14.17 4.09
CA MET A 40 3.95 -13.39 5.16
C MET A 40 3.03 -12.25 5.60
N LEU A 41 3.17 -11.85 6.87
CA LEU A 41 2.60 -10.62 7.40
C LEU A 41 3.56 -9.47 7.12
N ARG A 42 3.09 -8.44 6.45
CA ARG A 42 3.84 -7.21 6.19
C ARG A 42 3.16 -6.04 6.87
N LYS A 43 3.96 -5.13 7.42
CA LYS A 43 3.51 -3.87 8.00
C LYS A 43 4.02 -2.70 7.16
N PHE A 44 3.13 -1.80 6.77
CA PHE A 44 3.48 -0.51 6.15
C PHE A 44 3.83 0.53 7.22
N ASP A 45 4.48 1.62 6.83
CA ASP A 45 4.90 2.69 7.75
C ASP A 45 3.73 3.39 8.43
N SER A 46 2.55 3.40 7.79
CA SER A 46 1.29 3.86 8.38
C SER A 46 0.79 2.99 9.54
N GLY A 47 1.34 1.78 9.70
CA GLY A 47 0.88 0.76 10.62
C GLY A 47 -0.14 -0.22 10.02
N VAL A 48 -0.58 -0.01 8.77
CA VAL A 48 -1.46 -0.96 8.07
C VAL A 48 -0.74 -2.29 7.91
N MET A 49 -1.43 -3.38 8.25
CA MET A 49 -0.91 -4.74 8.15
C MET A 49 -1.62 -5.51 7.04
N VAL A 50 -0.83 -6.19 6.22
CA VAL A 50 -1.30 -6.96 5.07
C VAL A 50 -0.69 -8.34 5.02
N ILE A 51 -1.44 -9.26 4.47
CA ILE A 51 -0.99 -10.62 4.16
C ILE A 51 -0.71 -10.67 2.66
N GLN A 52 0.50 -11.05 2.31
CA GLN A 52 0.94 -11.19 0.92
C GLN A 52 1.75 -12.46 0.73
N ASN A 53 1.89 -12.90 -0.53
CA ASN A 53 2.80 -13.97 -0.87
C ASN A 53 4.24 -13.46 -0.75
N LYS A 54 5.18 -14.31 -0.31
CA LYS A 54 6.62 -13.99 -0.26
C LYS A 54 7.19 -13.58 -1.62
N SER A 55 6.65 -14.12 -2.71
CA SER A 55 7.05 -13.77 -4.08
C SER A 55 6.46 -12.46 -4.59
N HIS A 56 5.59 -11.80 -3.83
CA HIS A 56 4.96 -10.56 -4.27
C HIS A 56 5.94 -9.39 -4.13
N SER A 57 6.29 -8.79 -5.27
CA SER A 57 7.26 -7.72 -5.40
C SER A 57 6.53 -6.37 -5.58
N ASP A 58 6.99 -5.35 -4.86
CA ASP A 58 6.45 -3.99 -4.99
C ASP A 58 6.88 -3.33 -6.31
N GLU A 59 7.94 -3.81 -6.94
CA GLU A 59 8.50 -3.26 -8.16
C GLU A 59 7.47 -3.27 -9.31
N GLU A 60 6.68 -4.35 -9.43
CA GLU A 60 5.60 -4.44 -10.42
C GLU A 60 4.50 -3.40 -10.15
N VAL A 61 4.16 -3.20 -8.87
CA VAL A 61 3.16 -2.20 -8.47
C VAL A 61 3.66 -0.79 -8.77
N PHE A 62 4.92 -0.50 -8.47
CA PHE A 62 5.53 0.80 -8.79
C PHE A 62 5.63 1.04 -10.29
N ALA A 63 5.91 0.01 -11.11
CA ALA A 63 5.92 0.14 -12.56
C ALA A 63 4.53 0.54 -13.10
N ARG A 64 3.45 -0.07 -12.57
CA ARG A 64 2.07 0.29 -12.93
C ARG A 64 1.69 1.70 -12.47
N ILE A 65 2.08 2.10 -11.26
CA ILE A 65 1.87 3.46 -10.74
C ILE A 65 2.62 4.47 -11.60
N LYS A 66 3.88 4.19 -11.96
CA LYS A 66 4.68 5.08 -12.83
C LYS A 66 4.03 5.25 -14.20
N SER A 67 3.53 4.17 -14.79
CA SER A 67 2.77 4.21 -16.05
C SER A 67 1.50 5.07 -15.91
N LEU A 68 0.80 4.99 -14.78
CA LEU A 68 -0.39 5.80 -14.51
C LEU A 68 -0.06 7.29 -14.41
N VAL A 69 0.97 7.64 -13.66
CA VAL A 69 1.37 9.04 -13.42
C VAL A 69 1.96 9.71 -14.66
N THR A 70 2.54 8.92 -15.58
CA THR A 70 3.12 9.43 -16.83
C THR A 70 2.05 9.79 -17.87
N LYS A 71 0.77 9.45 -17.64
CA LYS A 71 -0.32 9.83 -18.57
C LYS A 71 -0.49 11.35 -18.61
N PRO A 72 -0.79 11.94 -19.78
CA PRO A 72 -0.89 13.39 -19.92
C PRO A 72 -1.93 14.03 -18.99
N GLU A 73 -3.05 13.35 -18.74
CA GLU A 73 -4.08 13.81 -17.80
C GLU A 73 -3.59 13.80 -16.34
N ALA A 74 -2.84 12.77 -15.97
CA ALA A 74 -2.27 12.61 -14.64
C ALA A 74 -1.13 13.59 -14.36
N LEU A 75 -0.39 14.02 -15.39
CA LEU A 75 0.63 15.05 -15.25
C LEU A 75 0.04 16.43 -14.91
N LEU A 76 -1.14 16.74 -15.44
CA LEU A 76 -1.83 18.01 -15.19
C LEU A 76 -2.58 18.00 -13.86
N THR A 77 -3.29 16.92 -13.57
CA THR A 77 -4.23 16.87 -12.44
C THR A 77 -3.71 16.08 -11.25
N GLY A 78 -2.63 15.31 -11.39
CA GLY A 78 -2.17 14.37 -10.36
C GLY A 78 -3.11 13.18 -10.21
N ILE A 79 -2.64 12.14 -9.52
CA ILE A 79 -3.42 10.94 -9.25
C ILE A 79 -3.92 10.95 -7.81
N SER A 80 -5.20 10.63 -7.60
CA SER A 80 -5.73 10.36 -6.27
C SER A 80 -5.52 8.88 -5.90
N PRO A 81 -5.58 8.54 -4.59
CA PRO A 81 -5.61 7.14 -4.17
C PRO A 81 -6.76 6.34 -4.81
N THR A 82 -7.89 6.99 -5.11
CA THR A 82 -9.04 6.36 -5.77
C THR A 82 -8.71 6.00 -7.22
N ASP A 83 -8.05 6.88 -7.97
CA ASP A 83 -7.66 6.62 -9.36
C ASP A 83 -6.63 5.48 -9.45
N ALA A 84 -5.67 5.48 -8.51
CA ALA A 84 -4.71 4.40 -8.36
C ALA A 84 -5.39 3.08 -8.00
N ALA A 85 -6.38 3.09 -7.11
CA ALA A 85 -7.16 1.91 -6.72
C ALA A 85 -7.90 1.30 -7.91
N MET A 86 -8.59 2.13 -8.71
CA MET A 86 -9.28 1.68 -9.92
C MET A 86 -8.31 1.07 -10.94
N THR A 87 -7.15 1.70 -11.13
CA THR A 87 -6.14 1.23 -12.08
C THR A 87 -5.47 -0.07 -11.63
N LEU A 88 -5.19 -0.21 -10.33
CA LEU A 88 -4.51 -1.36 -9.75
C LEU A 88 -5.46 -2.52 -9.45
N GLY A 89 -6.77 -2.26 -9.32
CA GLY A 89 -7.76 -3.25 -8.93
C GLY A 89 -7.67 -3.62 -7.45
N ILE A 90 -7.31 -2.67 -6.59
CA ILE A 90 -7.11 -2.86 -5.15
C ILE A 90 -7.96 -1.89 -4.33
N ALA A 91 -8.09 -2.13 -3.02
CA ALA A 91 -8.82 -1.23 -2.15
C ALA A 91 -8.17 0.17 -2.10
N PRO A 92 -8.95 1.26 -1.98
CA PRO A 92 -8.41 2.63 -1.88
C PRO A 92 -7.40 2.84 -0.76
N ALA A 93 -7.63 2.21 0.40
CA ALA A 93 -6.67 2.23 1.50
C ALA A 93 -5.31 1.64 1.10
N MET A 94 -5.32 0.53 0.36
CA MET A 94 -4.10 -0.11 -0.13
C MET A 94 -3.39 0.67 -1.23
N ALA A 95 -4.16 1.27 -2.14
CA ALA A 95 -3.59 2.16 -3.13
C ALA A 95 -2.87 3.35 -2.47
N LYS A 96 -3.45 3.91 -1.41
CA LYS A 96 -2.80 4.96 -0.62
C LYS A 96 -1.45 4.51 -0.04
N GLU A 97 -1.38 3.32 0.56
CA GLU A 97 -0.12 2.79 1.11
C GLU A 97 0.96 2.61 0.04
N HIS A 98 0.58 2.11 -1.14
CA HIS A 98 1.53 1.98 -2.25
C HIS A 98 2.02 3.34 -2.77
N LEU A 99 1.15 4.36 -2.82
CA LEU A 99 1.54 5.71 -3.22
C LEU A 99 2.47 6.36 -2.19
N LEU A 100 2.20 6.19 -0.90
CA LEU A 100 3.08 6.65 0.18
C LEU A 100 4.44 5.93 0.12
N THR A 101 4.45 4.62 -0.13
CA THR A 101 5.70 3.86 -0.28
C THR A 101 6.49 4.33 -1.51
N ALA A 102 5.81 4.67 -2.61
CA ALA A 102 6.43 5.23 -3.80
C ALA A 102 7.02 6.63 -3.55
N GLU A 103 6.36 7.44 -2.74
CA GLU A 103 6.88 8.73 -2.27
C GLU A 103 8.15 8.56 -1.43
N VAL A 104 8.17 7.62 -0.47
CA VAL A 104 9.37 7.34 0.35
C VAL A 104 10.56 6.88 -0.51
N LYS A 105 10.30 6.18 -1.62
CA LYS A 105 11.32 5.82 -2.61
C LYS A 105 11.74 6.97 -3.54
N GLY A 106 11.16 8.17 -3.37
CA GLY A 106 11.44 9.34 -4.19
C GLY A 106 10.84 9.28 -5.60
N LEU A 107 9.89 8.38 -5.87
CA LEU A 107 9.26 8.25 -7.20
C LEU A 107 8.16 9.29 -7.41
N LEU A 108 7.44 9.63 -6.35
CA LEU A 108 6.30 10.54 -6.37
C LEU A 108 6.49 11.68 -5.37
N CYS A 109 5.81 12.79 -5.63
CA CYS A 109 5.61 13.88 -4.67
C CYS A 109 4.12 13.99 -4.34
N ARG A 110 3.82 14.30 -3.08
CA ARG A 110 2.44 14.56 -2.63
C ARG A 110 2.14 16.06 -2.67
N ASP A 111 0.91 16.38 -3.07
CA ASP A 111 0.29 17.67 -2.87
C ASP A 111 -0.93 17.51 -1.95
N ILE A 112 -0.97 18.33 -0.91
CA ILE A 112 -2.05 18.33 0.07
C ILE A 112 -2.70 19.71 0.02
N SER A 113 -3.85 19.76 -0.61
CA SER A 113 -4.65 20.98 -0.74
C SER A 113 -6.05 20.77 -0.15
N PRO A 114 -6.83 21.85 0.07
CA PRO A 114 -8.23 21.73 0.45
C PRO A 114 -9.05 20.90 -0.56
N ASP A 115 -8.63 20.90 -1.82
CA ASP A 115 -9.25 20.13 -2.90
C ASP A 115 -8.93 18.63 -2.84
N GLY A 116 -7.93 18.24 -2.06
CA GLY A 116 -7.68 16.85 -1.69
C GLY A 116 -6.21 16.42 -1.68
N PHE A 117 -6.05 15.10 -1.68
CA PHE A 117 -4.77 14.42 -1.55
C PHE A 117 -4.36 13.82 -2.89
N ARG A 118 -3.34 14.40 -3.53
CA ARG A 118 -2.91 14.04 -4.89
C ARG A 118 -1.42 13.72 -4.93
N PHE A 119 -1.04 12.85 -5.86
CA PHE A 119 0.36 12.51 -6.13
C PHE A 119 0.75 12.85 -7.56
N TYR A 120 1.98 13.32 -7.71
CA TYR A 120 2.60 13.69 -8.97
C TYR A 120 3.94 12.96 -9.13
N ILE A 121 4.45 12.92 -10.35
CA ILE A 121 5.81 12.41 -10.59
C ILE A 121 6.80 13.31 -9.87
N ASN A 122 7.81 12.71 -9.24
CA ASN A 122 8.87 13.48 -8.63
C ASN A 122 9.75 14.12 -9.73
N LEU A 123 9.69 15.45 -9.84
CA LEU A 123 10.55 16.26 -10.71
C LEU A 123 11.78 16.81 -9.99
N PHE A 124 11.91 16.55 -8.69
CA PHE A 124 12.96 17.04 -7.81
C PHE A 124 13.79 15.89 -7.24
N PRO A 125 14.50 15.10 -8.07
CA PRO A 125 15.27 13.95 -7.60
C PRO A 125 16.47 14.36 -6.73
N GLU A 126 16.87 15.62 -6.78
CA GLU A 126 18.02 16.18 -6.05
C GLU A 126 17.68 16.61 -4.61
N ILE A 127 16.39 16.72 -4.28
CA ILE A 127 15.95 17.14 -2.95
C ILE A 127 15.84 15.91 -2.06
N ASP A 128 16.73 15.81 -1.06
CA ASP A 128 16.60 14.82 0.00
C ASP A 128 15.58 15.32 1.04
N PRO A 129 14.41 14.66 1.19
CA PRO A 129 13.41 15.05 2.18
C PRO A 129 13.92 14.95 3.63
N CYS A 130 15.01 14.21 3.88
CA CYS A 130 15.64 14.09 5.20
C CYS A 130 16.66 15.21 5.49
N ASN A 131 17.05 16.01 4.49
CA ASN A 131 18.06 17.05 4.63
C ASN A 131 17.44 18.46 4.51
N MET A 132 16.64 18.84 5.51
CA MET A 132 15.93 20.14 5.57
C MET A 132 16.82 21.36 5.88
N TYR A 133 18.16 21.25 5.79
CA TYR A 133 19.11 22.30 6.18
C TYR A 133 19.98 22.84 5.03
N LEU A 134 19.38 23.03 3.84
CA LEU A 134 19.93 23.93 2.82
C LEU A 134 19.34 25.33 2.98
#